data_AF-A0A5E5PVW0-F1
#
_entry.id   AF-A0A5E5PVW0-F1
#
_cell.length_a   1.000
_cell.length_b   1.000
_cell.length_c   1.000
_cell.angle_alpha   90.00
_cell.angle_beta   90.00
_cell.angle_gamma   90.00
#
_symmetry.space_group_name_H-M   'P 1'
#
loop_
_entity.id
_entity.type
_entity.pdbx_description
1 polymer ?
#
loop_
_entity_poly.entity_id
_entity_poly.type
_entity_poly.pdbx_seq_one_letter_code
_entity_poly.pdbx_strand_id
1 'polypeptide(L)'
;NAQTLSYEHYYPYGGTAIIAGKDKTQTQQKRYRYTGKERDDSSGLCYYGARYLAPWLARWISPDSAGAVDGLNLYVYVGNNPLKYIDPTGHVKVSPADISLANYEIDILSPIEGTYQNNHLFYFPESYERLENIVKAYPTDKFNLIDANTEFSVISDGSSNGELIIKAYSHPPFDSFKNIMNFSTGELTFHSHYKNKDTNRRSGLNATEVTAYQYLGMTKIAGALNMLPKTILNETITNDSTNEAIKIYQADRNYPKFYRNFLTKSDNGRFSLRVANTFSLETTSIKLKNNGDDIRLYLEPKMPLISADEPLPPRGDMHEYFAPASRLSRIRQQTCHCIIS
;
A
#
# COMPACT_ATOMS: atom_id res chain seq x y z
N ASN A 1 -8.52 -32.47 16.87
CA ASN A 1 -8.05 -33.35 15.76
C ASN A 1 -8.35 -32.67 14.43
N ALA A 2 -7.31 -32.29 13.68
CA ALA A 2 -7.47 -31.83 12.31
C ALA A 2 -7.58 -33.05 11.38
N GLN A 3 -8.52 -33.03 10.44
CA GLN A 3 -8.72 -34.10 9.46
C GLN A 3 -8.33 -33.60 8.06
N THR A 4 -7.49 -34.36 7.34
CA THR A 4 -7.12 -34.04 5.96
C THR A 4 -8.33 -34.17 5.03
N LEU A 5 -8.66 -33.09 4.32
CA LEU A 5 -9.75 -33.06 3.34
C LEU A 5 -9.29 -33.57 1.97
N SER A 6 -8.19 -33.01 1.46
CA SER A 6 -7.52 -33.43 0.22
C SER A 6 -6.02 -33.21 0.31
N TYR A 7 -5.26 -33.89 -0.54
CA TYR A 7 -3.85 -33.64 -0.78
C TYR A 7 -3.59 -33.61 -2.29
N GLU A 8 -2.59 -32.83 -2.71
CA GLU A 8 -2.27 -32.65 -4.12
C GLU A 8 -0.77 -32.44 -4.32
N HIS A 9 -0.18 -33.14 -5.29
CA HIS A 9 1.20 -33.00 -5.73
C HIS A 9 1.24 -32.51 -7.17
N TYR A 10 2.26 -31.72 -7.50
CA TYR A 10 2.41 -31.09 -8.80
C TYR A 10 3.71 -31.53 -9.49
N TYR A 11 3.68 -31.58 -10.82
CA TYR A 11 4.87 -31.51 -11.66
C TYR A 11 5.51 -30.12 -11.52
N PRO A 12 6.81 -29.96 -11.88
CA PRO A 12 7.53 -28.71 -11.68
C PRO A 12 6.83 -27.46 -12.26
N TYR A 13 6.08 -27.57 -13.35
CA TYR A 13 5.42 -26.43 -13.99
C TYR A 13 3.93 -26.27 -13.62
N GLY A 14 3.46 -26.98 -12.59
CA GLY A 14 2.09 -26.83 -12.06
C GLY A 14 1.04 -27.78 -12.61
N GLY A 15 1.44 -28.73 -13.47
CA GLY A 15 0.56 -29.86 -13.82
C GLY A 15 0.26 -30.69 -12.57
N THR A 16 -0.99 -31.10 -12.36
CA THR A 16 -1.34 -31.95 -11.21
C THR A 16 -0.81 -33.35 -11.48
N ALA A 17 0.12 -33.82 -10.63
CA ALA A 17 0.68 -35.16 -10.71
C ALA A 17 -0.18 -36.17 -9.95
N ILE A 18 -0.61 -35.79 -8.73
CA ILE A 18 -1.48 -36.60 -7.88
C ILE A 18 -2.48 -35.66 -7.21
N ILE A 19 -3.75 -36.04 -7.18
CA ILE A 19 -4.76 -35.42 -6.34
C ILE A 19 -5.61 -36.51 -5.72
N ALA A 20 -5.82 -36.47 -4.41
CA ALA A 20 -6.75 -37.37 -3.76
C ALA A 20 -7.41 -36.74 -2.51
N GLY A 21 -8.59 -37.23 -2.18
CA GLY A 21 -9.38 -36.81 -1.03
C GLY A 21 -10.43 -37.86 -0.70
N LYS A 22 -11.00 -37.76 0.51
CA LYS A 22 -12.05 -38.72 0.95
C LYS A 22 -13.36 -38.53 0.17
N ASP A 23 -13.61 -37.31 -0.29
CA ASP A 23 -14.80 -36.93 -1.04
C ASP A 23 -14.39 -36.28 -2.37
N LYS A 24 -14.90 -36.84 -3.47
CA LYS A 24 -14.63 -36.38 -4.83
C LYS A 24 -15.17 -34.96 -5.06
N THR A 25 -16.34 -34.65 -4.52
CA THR A 25 -16.99 -33.34 -4.62
C THR A 25 -16.15 -32.27 -3.92
N GLN A 26 -15.65 -32.57 -2.72
CA GLN A 26 -14.78 -31.65 -1.98
C GLN A 26 -13.44 -31.43 -2.70
N THR A 27 -12.90 -32.48 -3.30
CA THR A 27 -11.66 -32.39 -4.08
C THR A 27 -11.84 -31.51 -5.32
N GLN A 28 -12.98 -31.62 -6.01
CA GLN A 28 -13.31 -30.80 -7.19
C GLN A 28 -13.60 -29.33 -6.85
N GLN A 29 -14.06 -29.03 -5.64
CA GLN A 29 -14.29 -27.64 -5.20
C GLN A 29 -13.01 -26.85 -4.94
N LYS A 30 -11.83 -27.49 -4.93
CA LYS A 30 -10.53 -26.83 -4.72
C LYS A 30 -10.10 -26.04 -5.96
N ARG A 31 -10.33 -24.73 -5.90
CA ARG A 31 -9.99 -23.75 -6.95
C ARG A 31 -8.51 -23.34 -6.95
N TYR A 32 -7.94 -23.08 -5.78
CA TYR A 32 -6.54 -22.66 -5.64
C TYR A 32 -5.62 -23.87 -5.50
N ARG A 33 -4.60 -23.94 -6.36
CA ARG A 33 -3.75 -25.12 -6.51
C ARG A 33 -2.26 -24.75 -6.51
N TYR A 34 -1.60 -24.87 -7.65
CA TYR A 34 -0.17 -24.64 -7.80
C TYR A 34 0.18 -23.18 -7.48
N THR A 35 1.21 -22.99 -6.64
CA THR A 35 1.71 -21.67 -6.16
C THR A 35 0.61 -20.72 -5.65
N GLY A 36 -0.48 -21.26 -5.09
CA GLY A 36 -1.59 -20.47 -4.57
C GLY A 36 -2.45 -19.79 -5.64
N LYS A 37 -2.35 -20.20 -6.92
CA LYS A 37 -3.12 -19.64 -8.03
C LYS A 37 -4.36 -20.46 -8.33
N GLU A 38 -5.40 -19.77 -8.80
CA GLU A 38 -6.62 -20.42 -9.26
C GLU A 38 -6.34 -21.19 -10.55
N ARG A 39 -6.81 -22.44 -10.60
CA ARG A 39 -6.80 -23.25 -11.81
C ARG A 39 -8.24 -23.42 -12.29
N ASP A 40 -8.48 -22.99 -13.52
CA ASP A 40 -9.73 -23.28 -14.21
C ASP A 40 -9.70 -24.73 -14.69
N ASP A 41 -10.62 -25.55 -14.19
CA ASP A 41 -10.70 -26.97 -14.57
C ASP A 41 -11.22 -27.19 -16.00
N SER A 42 -11.90 -26.21 -16.58
CA SER A 42 -12.43 -26.33 -17.94
C SER A 42 -11.35 -26.15 -19.01
N SER A 43 -10.49 -25.14 -18.86
CA SER A 43 -9.35 -24.91 -19.76
C SER A 43 -8.07 -25.59 -19.29
N GLY A 44 -7.96 -25.88 -18.00
CA GLY A 44 -6.74 -26.34 -17.33
C GLY A 44 -5.75 -25.20 -16.99
N LEU A 45 -6.00 -23.97 -17.45
CA LEU A 45 -5.09 -22.83 -17.28
C LEU A 45 -5.05 -22.37 -15.82
N CYS A 46 -3.91 -21.84 -15.40
CA CYS A 46 -3.76 -21.20 -14.10
C CYS A 46 -3.73 -19.68 -14.26
N TYR A 47 -4.59 -18.97 -13.53
CA TYR A 47 -4.70 -17.51 -13.58
C TYR A 47 -3.76 -16.86 -12.56
N TYR A 48 -2.87 -15.99 -13.04
CA TYR A 48 -1.84 -15.34 -12.21
C TYR A 48 -2.08 -13.85 -11.96
N GLY A 49 -3.18 -13.28 -12.45
CA GLY A 49 -3.47 -11.85 -12.42
C GLY A 49 -3.31 -11.25 -13.81
N ALA A 50 -2.07 -11.11 -14.27
CA ALA A 50 -1.80 -10.52 -15.58
C ALA A 50 -1.84 -11.52 -16.75
N ARG A 51 -1.46 -12.77 -16.49
CA ARG A 51 -1.32 -13.81 -17.52
C ARG A 51 -1.92 -15.13 -17.05
N TYR A 52 -2.20 -15.98 -18.03
CA TYR A 52 -2.57 -17.38 -17.80
C TYR A 52 -1.37 -18.27 -18.12
N LEU A 53 -1.01 -19.11 -17.15
CA LEU A 53 -0.01 -20.15 -17.34
C LEU A 53 -0.71 -21.38 -17.93
N ALA A 54 -0.12 -22.00 -18.96
CA ALA A 54 -0.48 -23.33 -19.41
C ALA A 54 0.51 -24.34 -18.82
N PRO A 55 0.18 -25.04 -17.72
CA PRO A 55 1.13 -25.90 -17.03
C PRO A 55 1.67 -27.04 -17.91
N TRP A 56 0.86 -27.53 -18.85
CA TRP A 56 1.26 -28.58 -19.80
C TRP A 56 2.22 -28.09 -20.89
N LEU A 57 2.27 -26.78 -21.16
CA LEU A 57 3.24 -26.17 -22.09
C LEU A 57 4.45 -25.59 -21.36
N ALA A 58 4.44 -25.57 -20.01
CA ALA A 58 5.47 -24.93 -19.19
C ALA A 58 5.68 -23.43 -19.51
N ARG A 59 4.64 -22.74 -20.02
CA ARG A 59 4.75 -21.38 -20.57
C ARG A 59 3.48 -20.56 -20.39
N TRP A 60 3.64 -19.25 -20.40
CA TRP A 60 2.53 -18.30 -20.52
C TRP A 60 1.85 -18.44 -21.88
N ILE A 61 0.53 -18.28 -21.93
CA ILE A 61 -0.21 -18.30 -23.21
C ILE A 61 -0.19 -16.95 -23.95
N SER A 62 0.24 -15.89 -23.26
CA SER A 62 0.39 -14.54 -23.79
C SER A 62 1.79 -14.00 -23.48
N PRO A 63 2.33 -13.10 -24.31
CA PRO A 63 3.58 -12.44 -24.01
C PRO A 63 3.43 -11.56 -22.76
N ASP A 64 4.53 -11.33 -22.04
CA ASP A 64 4.60 -10.36 -20.95
C ASP A 64 4.26 -8.95 -21.44
N SER A 65 3.18 -8.36 -20.90
CA SER A 65 2.83 -6.98 -21.26
C SER A 65 3.81 -5.96 -20.67
N ALA A 66 4.53 -6.32 -19.60
CA ALA A 66 5.60 -5.50 -19.05
C ALA A 66 6.84 -5.43 -19.96
N GLY A 67 6.88 -6.22 -21.04
CA GLY A 67 8.02 -6.29 -21.94
C GLY A 67 9.17 -7.14 -21.38
N ALA A 68 10.40 -6.86 -21.80
CA ALA A 68 11.56 -7.70 -21.50
C ALA A 68 12.11 -7.55 -20.06
N VAL A 69 11.22 -7.40 -19.07
CA VAL A 69 11.56 -7.22 -17.65
C VAL A 69 12.20 -8.47 -17.06
N ASP A 70 11.66 -9.65 -17.38
CA ASP A 70 12.19 -10.95 -16.91
C ASP A 70 13.04 -11.69 -17.98
N GLY A 71 13.57 -10.92 -18.94
CA GLY A 71 14.39 -11.39 -20.06
C GLY A 71 13.70 -11.29 -21.42
N LEU A 72 14.45 -11.60 -22.49
CA LEU A 72 14.01 -11.40 -23.88
C LEU A 72 12.88 -12.34 -24.32
N ASN A 73 12.59 -13.40 -23.56
CA ASN A 73 11.58 -14.38 -23.92
C ASN A 73 10.29 -14.13 -23.14
N LEU A 74 9.38 -13.36 -23.73
CA LEU A 74 8.16 -12.86 -23.08
C LEU A 74 7.14 -13.96 -22.66
N TYR A 75 7.38 -15.21 -23.03
CA TYR A 75 6.50 -16.34 -22.72
C TYR A 75 7.10 -17.30 -21.69
N VAL A 76 8.30 -17.01 -21.19
CA VAL A 76 9.00 -17.90 -20.24
C VAL A 76 8.32 -17.85 -18.87
N TYR A 77 8.04 -19.03 -18.30
CA TYR A 77 7.62 -19.11 -16.91
C TYR A 77 8.86 -19.20 -16.01
N VAL A 78 9.03 -18.21 -15.14
CA VAL A 78 10.02 -18.17 -14.04
C VAL A 78 11.45 -18.58 -14.42
N GLY A 79 11.90 -18.14 -15.59
CA GLY A 79 13.24 -18.45 -16.11
C GLY A 79 13.52 -19.94 -16.31
N ASN A 80 12.50 -20.75 -16.58
CA ASN A 80 12.56 -22.22 -16.70
C ASN A 80 13.08 -22.94 -15.43
N ASN A 81 12.95 -22.33 -14.25
CA ASN A 81 13.34 -22.96 -12.99
C ASN A 81 12.24 -22.84 -11.92
N PRO A 82 11.10 -23.52 -12.12
CA PRO A 82 9.94 -23.41 -11.23
C PRO A 82 10.09 -24.18 -9.91
N LEU A 83 11.17 -24.95 -9.75
CA LEU A 83 11.55 -25.53 -8.46
C LEU A 83 12.16 -24.47 -7.54
N LYS A 84 12.78 -23.43 -8.13
CA LYS A 84 13.45 -22.34 -7.39
C LYS A 84 12.62 -21.05 -7.35
N TYR A 85 11.77 -20.81 -8.34
CA TYR A 85 11.09 -19.54 -8.53
C TYR A 85 9.58 -19.70 -8.72
N ILE A 86 8.82 -18.70 -8.31
CA ILE A 86 7.37 -18.55 -8.56
C ILE A 86 7.11 -17.20 -9.21
N ASP A 87 5.93 -17.03 -9.81
CA ASP A 87 5.45 -15.72 -10.27
C ASP A 87 4.19 -15.34 -9.48
N PRO A 88 4.21 -14.28 -8.65
CA PRO A 88 3.02 -13.89 -7.88
C PRO A 88 2.01 -13.05 -8.67
N THR A 89 2.36 -12.42 -9.78
CA THR A 89 1.49 -11.44 -10.48
C THR A 89 1.28 -11.77 -11.96
N GLY A 90 2.03 -12.73 -12.48
CA GLY A 90 2.16 -12.97 -13.89
C GLY A 90 3.08 -11.96 -14.57
N HIS A 91 4.01 -11.31 -13.88
CA HIS A 91 5.01 -10.39 -14.47
C HIS A 91 6.42 -10.56 -13.93
N VAL A 92 6.59 -11.23 -12.79
CA VAL A 92 7.85 -11.19 -12.06
C VAL A 92 8.15 -12.54 -11.44
N LYS A 93 9.31 -13.11 -11.78
CA LYS A 93 9.82 -14.28 -11.06
C LYS A 93 10.44 -13.86 -9.72
N VAL A 94 10.13 -14.58 -8.66
CA VAL A 94 10.69 -14.38 -7.31
C VAL A 94 11.06 -15.74 -6.71
N SER A 95 12.08 -15.84 -5.84
CA SER A 95 12.33 -17.11 -5.15
C SER A 95 11.40 -17.26 -3.95
N PRO A 96 10.86 -18.45 -3.65
CA PRO A 96 10.12 -18.70 -2.42
C PRO A 96 10.95 -18.47 -1.15
N ALA A 97 12.28 -18.61 -1.23
CA ALA A 97 13.18 -18.25 -0.15
C ALA A 97 13.28 -16.73 0.07
N ASP A 98 13.03 -15.93 -0.98
CA ASP A 98 12.95 -14.46 -0.91
C ASP A 98 11.61 -13.98 -0.31
N ILE A 99 10.68 -14.90 0.00
CA ILE A 99 9.43 -14.60 0.74
C ILE A 99 9.74 -14.36 2.24
N SER A 100 10.97 -14.65 2.70
CA SER A 100 11.51 -14.09 3.94
C SER A 100 12.34 -12.82 3.68
N LEU A 101 11.66 -11.71 3.39
CA LEU A 101 12.13 -10.31 3.51
C LEU A 101 13.34 -9.87 2.63
N ALA A 102 13.14 -8.74 1.92
CA ALA A 102 14.13 -7.90 1.21
C ALA A 102 14.55 -8.36 -0.20
N ASN A 103 14.34 -7.67 -1.32
CA ASN A 103 13.89 -6.31 -1.64
C ASN A 103 13.31 -6.35 -3.07
N TYR A 104 12.13 -5.77 -3.29
CA TYR A 104 11.76 -5.40 -4.64
C TYR A 104 12.64 -4.21 -5.06
N GLU A 105 13.53 -4.38 -6.06
CA GLU A 105 14.10 -3.23 -6.77
C GLU A 105 13.01 -2.65 -7.67
N ILE A 106 12.26 -1.68 -7.14
CA ILE A 106 11.22 -0.96 -7.87
C ILE A 106 11.72 0.45 -8.09
N ASP A 107 11.84 0.85 -9.35
CA ASP A 107 11.82 2.27 -9.67
C ASP A 107 10.40 2.79 -9.42
N ILE A 108 10.23 3.43 -8.28
CA ILE A 108 8.93 3.90 -7.80
C ILE A 108 8.32 4.99 -8.67
N LEU A 109 9.13 5.62 -9.53
CA LEU A 109 8.71 6.68 -10.45
C LEU A 109 8.58 6.17 -11.89
N SER A 110 8.90 4.89 -12.14
CA SER A 110 8.66 4.27 -13.43
C SER A 110 7.15 4.19 -13.74
N PRO A 111 6.76 4.26 -15.03
CA PRO A 111 5.36 4.09 -15.42
C PRO A 111 4.79 2.76 -14.93
N ILE A 112 3.49 2.74 -14.62
CA ILE A 112 2.77 1.48 -14.35
C ILE A 112 1.60 1.29 -15.29
N GLU A 113 1.38 0.03 -15.62
CA GLU A 113 0.13 -0.42 -16.21
C GLU A 113 -0.89 -0.68 -15.09
N GLY A 114 -2.09 -0.10 -15.24
CA GLY A 114 -3.20 -0.27 -14.29
C GLY A 114 -3.90 -1.61 -14.43
N THR A 115 -3.25 -2.68 -13.99
CA THR A 115 -3.75 -4.07 -14.12
C THR A 115 -4.67 -4.49 -12.97
N TYR A 116 -4.70 -3.74 -11.86
CA TYR A 116 -5.52 -4.04 -10.68
C TYR A 116 -6.55 -2.95 -10.40
N GLN A 117 -7.82 -3.36 -10.28
CA GLN A 117 -8.92 -2.50 -9.87
C GLN A 117 -9.79 -3.18 -8.81
N ASN A 118 -10.29 -2.40 -7.85
CA ASN A 118 -11.16 -2.92 -6.80
C ASN A 118 -12.12 -1.82 -6.31
N ASN A 119 -13.42 -2.16 -6.18
CA ASN A 119 -14.45 -1.22 -5.74
C ASN A 119 -14.30 -0.77 -4.27
N HIS A 120 -13.43 -1.42 -3.49
CA HIS A 120 -13.05 -0.98 -2.16
C HIS A 120 -11.97 0.11 -2.16
N LEU A 121 -11.45 0.50 -3.32
CA LEU A 121 -10.52 1.63 -3.51
C LEU A 121 -11.24 2.78 -4.21
N PHE A 122 -10.71 3.99 -4.07
CA PHE A 122 -11.12 5.11 -4.92
C PHE A 122 -10.28 5.10 -6.19
N TYR A 123 -10.93 5.15 -7.36
CA TYR A 123 -10.24 5.54 -8.59
C TYR A 123 -10.17 7.06 -8.64
N PHE A 124 -8.98 7.63 -8.50
CA PHE A 124 -8.78 9.08 -8.43
C PHE A 124 -7.45 9.51 -9.07
N PRO A 125 -7.38 9.57 -10.42
CA PRO A 125 -6.15 9.81 -11.17
C PRO A 125 -5.41 11.10 -10.80
N GLU A 126 -6.14 12.21 -10.64
CA GLU A 126 -5.57 13.53 -10.36
C GLU A 126 -4.79 13.52 -9.04
N SER A 127 -5.29 12.78 -8.06
CA SER A 127 -4.61 12.65 -6.79
C SER A 127 -3.44 11.66 -6.82
N TYR A 128 -3.50 10.63 -7.67
CA TYR A 128 -2.38 9.72 -7.85
C TYR A 128 -1.21 10.43 -8.53
N GLU A 129 -1.48 11.19 -9.60
CA GLU A 129 -0.51 12.07 -10.26
C GLU A 129 0.09 13.08 -9.27
N ARG A 130 -0.74 13.70 -8.42
CA ARG A 130 -0.26 14.60 -7.36
C ARG A 130 0.73 13.90 -6.42
N LEU A 131 0.46 12.65 -6.06
CA LEU A 131 1.36 11.88 -5.20
C LEU A 131 2.70 11.61 -5.87
N GLU A 132 2.68 11.24 -7.16
CA GLU A 132 3.91 11.09 -7.96
C GLU A 132 4.69 12.40 -8.02
N ASN A 133 4.03 13.53 -8.24
CA ASN A 133 4.68 14.85 -8.29
C ASN A 133 5.30 15.25 -6.95
N ILE A 134 4.63 14.94 -5.84
CA ILE A 134 5.19 15.15 -4.49
C ILE A 134 6.50 14.37 -4.32
N VAL A 135 6.51 13.09 -4.67
CA VAL A 135 7.69 12.23 -4.50
C VAL A 135 8.82 12.65 -5.46
N LYS A 136 8.49 13.04 -6.70
CA LYS A 136 9.44 13.60 -7.68
C LYS A 136 10.11 14.89 -7.18
N ALA A 137 9.39 15.69 -6.39
CA ALA A 137 9.89 16.94 -5.84
C ALA A 137 10.76 16.78 -4.57
N TYR A 138 11.00 15.55 -4.10
CA TYR A 138 11.87 15.33 -2.94
C TYR A 138 13.31 15.75 -3.25
N PRO A 139 14.01 16.38 -2.28
CA PRO A 139 15.46 16.55 -2.36
C PRO A 139 16.15 15.21 -2.63
N THR A 140 17.13 15.21 -3.54
CA THR A 140 17.79 13.97 -4.02
C THR A 140 18.39 13.13 -2.89
N ASP A 141 18.99 13.78 -1.88
CA ASP A 141 19.54 13.13 -0.69
C ASP A 141 18.44 12.41 0.11
N LYS A 142 17.28 13.04 0.31
CA LYS A 142 16.14 12.43 0.98
C LYS A 142 15.54 11.29 0.17
N PHE A 143 15.36 11.48 -1.15
CA PHE A 143 14.82 10.44 -2.02
C PHE A 143 15.71 9.20 -1.96
N ASN A 144 17.02 9.36 -2.19
CA ASN A 144 17.99 8.26 -2.14
C ASN A 144 18.03 7.59 -0.76
N LEU A 145 17.90 8.37 0.33
CA LEU A 145 17.85 7.82 1.68
C LEU A 145 16.60 6.96 1.91
N ILE A 146 15.42 7.40 1.45
CA ILE A 146 14.20 6.58 1.56
C ILE A 146 14.33 5.35 0.68
N ASP A 147 14.74 5.53 -0.57
CA ASP A 147 14.84 4.49 -1.60
C ASP A 147 15.77 3.36 -1.17
N ALA A 148 16.99 3.70 -0.76
CA ALA A 148 17.98 2.72 -0.31
C ALA A 148 17.64 2.01 1.02
N ASN A 149 16.62 2.51 1.75
CA ASN A 149 16.24 1.95 3.06
C ASN A 149 14.80 1.48 3.10
N THR A 150 14.11 1.32 1.96
CA THR A 150 12.72 0.85 1.92
C THR A 150 12.61 -0.51 1.28
N GLU A 151 11.94 -1.42 1.98
CA GLU A 151 11.66 -2.77 1.52
C GLU A 151 10.16 -2.97 1.39
N PHE A 152 9.74 -3.76 0.39
CA PHE A 152 8.34 -4.14 0.19
C PHE A 152 8.17 -5.65 0.29
N SER A 153 7.00 -6.09 0.74
CA SER A 153 6.66 -7.52 0.80
C SER A 153 5.17 -7.75 0.61
N VAL A 154 4.80 -8.67 -0.26
CA VAL A 154 3.41 -9.15 -0.38
C VAL A 154 3.14 -10.16 0.73
N ILE A 155 2.08 -9.95 1.50
CA ILE A 155 1.68 -10.87 2.57
C ILE A 155 0.75 -11.92 1.95
N SER A 156 1.30 -13.08 1.63
CA SER A 156 0.54 -14.28 1.28
C SER A 156 0.65 -15.30 2.41
N ASP A 157 -0.05 -15.06 3.52
CA ASP A 157 -0.25 -16.17 4.46
C ASP A 157 -1.42 -17.02 3.97
N GLY A 158 -1.38 -18.34 4.21
CA GLY A 158 -2.47 -19.24 3.83
C GLY A 158 -3.81 -18.95 4.53
N SER A 159 -3.87 -17.92 5.38
CA SER A 159 -5.04 -17.42 6.09
C SER A 159 -5.68 -16.19 5.45
N SER A 160 -5.02 -15.51 4.50
CA SER A 160 -5.49 -14.23 3.95
C SER A 160 -6.64 -14.37 2.94
N ASN A 161 -7.24 -15.55 2.75
CA ASN A 161 -8.36 -15.79 1.83
C ASN A 161 -8.17 -15.24 0.40
N GLY A 162 -6.92 -15.05 -0.05
CA GLY A 162 -6.61 -14.47 -1.36
C GLY A 162 -6.61 -12.92 -1.39
N GLU A 163 -6.60 -12.25 -0.23
CA GLU A 163 -6.45 -10.80 -0.15
C GLU A 163 -5.07 -10.34 -0.65
N LEU A 164 -5.06 -9.25 -1.43
CA LEU A 164 -3.84 -8.59 -1.88
C LEU A 164 -3.39 -7.58 -0.83
N ILE A 165 -2.45 -8.00 0.01
CA ILE A 165 -1.89 -7.18 1.09
C ILE A 165 -0.42 -6.95 0.82
N ILE A 166 0.00 -5.69 0.84
CA ILE A 166 1.39 -5.30 0.61
C ILE A 166 1.84 -4.49 1.80
N LYS A 167 3.01 -4.83 2.33
CA LYS A 167 3.68 -4.12 3.41
C LYS A 167 4.87 -3.37 2.84
N ALA A 168 5.09 -2.17 3.35
CA ALA A 168 6.29 -1.39 3.13
C ALA A 168 6.98 -1.12 4.48
N TYR A 169 8.29 -1.26 4.51
CA TYR A 169 9.11 -1.01 5.68
C TYR A 169 10.32 -0.16 5.31
N SER A 170 10.37 1.07 5.81
CA SER A 170 11.54 1.94 5.69
C SER A 170 12.32 1.92 7.00
N HIS A 171 13.61 1.59 6.94
CA HIS A 171 14.50 1.51 8.11
C HIS A 171 15.78 2.35 7.93
N PRO A 172 15.66 3.67 7.75
CA PRO A 172 16.82 4.55 7.75
C PRO A 172 17.49 4.54 9.14
N PRO A 173 18.75 5.00 9.27
CA PRO A 173 19.44 5.02 10.55
C PRO A 173 18.59 5.63 11.68
N PHE A 174 18.41 4.86 12.75
CA PHE A 174 17.75 5.24 14.01
C PHE A 174 16.23 5.49 13.98
N ASP A 175 15.59 5.46 12.81
CA ASP A 175 14.15 5.62 12.66
C ASP A 175 13.54 4.39 11.96
N SER A 176 12.23 4.18 12.06
CA SER A 176 11.58 3.15 11.24
C SER A 176 10.12 3.46 10.96
N PHE A 177 9.65 3.08 9.78
CA PHE A 177 8.29 3.35 9.31
C PHE A 177 7.72 2.10 8.64
N LYS A 178 6.65 1.55 9.21
CA LYS A 178 5.95 0.38 8.69
C LYS A 178 4.50 0.73 8.36
N ASN A 179 4.15 0.58 7.09
CA ASN A 179 2.79 0.75 6.57
C ASN A 179 2.36 -0.52 5.85
N ILE A 180 1.05 -0.81 5.87
CA ILE A 180 0.47 -1.97 5.21
C ILE A 180 -0.75 -1.50 4.43
N MET A 181 -0.80 -1.81 3.14
CA MET A 181 -1.97 -1.57 2.29
C MET A 181 -2.66 -2.88 1.97
N ASN A 182 -3.93 -3.00 2.37
CA ASN A 182 -4.79 -4.08 1.91
C ASN A 182 -5.60 -3.58 0.71
N PHE A 183 -5.15 -3.93 -0.50
CA PHE A 183 -5.81 -3.55 -1.76
C PHE A 183 -7.13 -4.26 -1.99
N SER A 184 -7.43 -5.32 -1.25
CA SER A 184 -8.72 -6.02 -1.31
C SER A 184 -9.81 -5.30 -0.51
N THR A 185 -9.45 -4.68 0.62
CA THR A 185 -10.38 -3.98 1.51
C THR A 185 -10.32 -2.45 1.44
N GLY A 186 -9.25 -1.90 0.85
CA GLY A 186 -9.04 -0.45 0.76
C GLY A 186 -8.57 0.20 2.06
N GLU A 187 -7.98 -0.57 2.98
CA GLU A 187 -7.46 -0.11 4.26
C GLU A 187 -5.94 0.09 4.21
N LEU A 188 -5.51 1.34 4.44
CA LEU A 188 -4.12 1.70 4.67
C LEU A 188 -3.84 1.73 6.18
N THR A 189 -3.04 0.79 6.67
CA THR A 189 -2.71 0.66 8.09
C THR A 189 -1.34 1.26 8.38
N PHE A 190 -1.30 2.17 9.35
CA PHE A 190 -0.08 2.69 9.96
C PHE A 190 0.25 1.83 11.17
N HIS A 191 1.18 0.89 10.97
CA HIS A 191 1.49 -0.13 11.96
C HIS A 191 2.54 0.34 12.98
N SER A 192 3.58 1.03 12.52
CA SER A 192 4.60 1.56 13.44
C SER A 192 5.42 2.67 12.80
N HIS A 193 5.42 3.86 13.40
CA HIS A 193 6.32 4.96 13.04
C HIS A 193 7.19 5.33 14.25
N TYR A 194 8.36 4.74 14.33
CA TYR A 194 9.34 5.01 15.37
C TYR A 194 10.30 6.11 14.90
N LYS A 195 10.49 7.13 15.75
CA LYS A 195 11.56 8.10 15.60
C LYS A 195 12.44 8.11 16.83
N ASN A 196 13.75 8.28 16.63
CA ASN A 196 14.66 8.41 17.75
C ASN A 196 14.27 9.58 18.66
N LYS A 197 14.41 9.39 19.98
CA LYS A 197 14.15 10.44 20.97
C LYS A 197 15.18 11.56 20.87
N ASP A 198 16.44 11.22 20.58
CA ASP A 198 17.49 12.19 20.29
C ASP A 198 17.28 12.77 18.89
N THR A 199 16.94 14.06 18.83
CA THR A 199 16.66 14.77 17.58
C THR A 199 17.86 14.83 16.64
N ASN A 200 19.08 14.81 17.19
CA ASN A 200 20.32 14.88 16.41
C ASN A 200 20.63 13.55 15.69
N ARG A 201 20.00 12.45 16.12
CA ARG A 201 20.16 11.12 15.54
C ARG A 201 19.05 10.74 14.57
N ARG A 202 18.06 11.61 14.34
CA ARG A 202 16.97 11.33 13.41
C ARG A 202 17.47 11.36 11.98
N SER A 203 16.88 10.52 11.13
CA SER A 203 17.15 10.46 9.69
C SER A 203 16.79 11.73 8.91
N GLY A 204 16.04 12.65 9.52
CA GLY A 204 15.50 13.84 8.86
C GLY A 204 14.25 13.58 8.00
N LEU A 205 13.86 12.31 7.81
CA LEU A 205 12.69 11.92 7.04
C LEU A 205 11.39 12.17 7.80
N ASN A 206 10.37 12.70 7.14
CA ASN A 206 9.02 12.84 7.71
C ASN A 206 8.15 11.61 7.42
N ALA A 207 7.33 11.20 8.39
CA ALA A 207 6.42 10.06 8.23
C ALA A 207 5.44 10.26 7.05
N THR A 208 5.00 11.49 6.79
CA THR A 208 4.13 11.80 5.64
C THR A 208 4.87 11.61 4.30
N GLU A 209 6.15 12.00 4.23
CA GLU A 209 6.99 11.80 3.03
C GLU A 209 7.22 10.31 2.78
N VAL A 210 7.62 9.58 3.83
CA VAL A 210 7.83 8.14 3.76
C VAL A 210 6.54 7.40 3.38
N THR A 211 5.39 7.83 3.91
CA THR A 211 4.09 7.22 3.56
C THR A 211 3.72 7.44 2.10
N ALA A 212 3.98 8.61 1.54
CA ALA A 212 3.74 8.90 0.13
C ALA A 212 4.60 8.03 -0.78
N TYR A 213 5.91 7.96 -0.51
CA TYR A 213 6.83 7.05 -1.21
C TYR A 213 6.34 5.61 -1.09
N GLN A 214 6.18 5.10 0.14
CA GLN A 214 5.76 3.71 0.36
C GLN A 214 4.43 3.37 -0.33
N TYR A 215 3.46 4.29 -0.34
CA TYR A 215 2.18 4.05 -0.98
C TYR A 215 2.32 3.87 -2.50
N LEU A 216 3.12 4.72 -3.16
CA LEU A 216 3.41 4.53 -4.58
C LEU A 216 4.02 3.15 -4.83
N GLY A 217 5.05 2.76 -4.08
CA GLY A 217 5.71 1.45 -4.26
C GLY A 217 4.77 0.27 -4.05
N MET A 218 3.89 0.34 -3.04
CA MET A 218 2.85 -0.67 -2.84
C MET A 218 1.87 -0.73 -4.04
N THR A 219 1.45 0.42 -4.57
CA THR A 219 0.58 0.44 -5.77
C THR A 219 1.29 -0.06 -7.02
N LYS A 220 2.62 0.16 -7.15
CA LYS A 220 3.45 -0.38 -8.24
C LYS A 220 3.41 -1.92 -8.22
N ILE A 221 3.67 -2.52 -7.07
CA ILE A 221 3.62 -3.98 -6.90
C ILE A 221 2.22 -4.54 -7.16
N ALA A 222 1.19 -3.82 -6.73
CA ALA A 222 -0.19 -4.23 -6.92
C ALA A 222 -0.68 -4.07 -8.37
N GLY A 223 -0.03 -3.25 -9.21
CA GLY A 223 -0.60 -2.80 -10.49
C GLY A 223 -1.81 -1.87 -10.31
N ALA A 224 -1.93 -1.21 -9.16
CA ALA A 224 -3.11 -0.45 -8.74
C ALA A 224 -3.00 1.04 -9.13
N LEU A 225 -2.80 1.32 -10.42
CA LEU A 225 -2.72 2.67 -10.95
C LEU A 225 -3.99 3.48 -10.61
N ASN A 226 -3.80 4.72 -10.18
CA ASN A 226 -4.88 5.66 -9.84
C ASN A 226 -5.76 5.22 -8.66
N MET A 227 -5.39 4.16 -7.94
CA MET A 227 -6.19 3.66 -6.81
C MET A 227 -5.71 4.25 -5.48
N LEU A 228 -6.65 4.70 -4.67
CA LEU A 228 -6.44 5.28 -3.34
C LEU A 228 -7.21 4.53 -2.24
N PRO A 229 -6.74 4.55 -0.98
CA PRO A 229 -7.42 3.88 0.12
C PRO A 229 -8.73 4.59 0.46
N LYS A 230 -9.72 3.82 0.92
CA LYS A 230 -10.98 4.35 1.48
C LYS A 230 -10.93 4.54 2.98
N THR A 231 -10.00 3.86 3.65
CA THR A 231 -9.85 3.94 5.10
C THR A 231 -8.39 3.99 5.50
N ILE A 232 -8.13 4.67 6.61
CA ILE A 232 -6.85 4.65 7.30
C ILE A 232 -7.06 4.00 8.67
N LEU A 233 -6.16 3.09 9.05
CA LEU A 233 -6.12 2.50 10.39
C LEU A 233 -4.83 2.91 11.10
N ASN A 234 -4.96 3.58 12.23
CA ASN A 234 -3.86 3.76 13.18
C ASN A 234 -3.91 2.58 14.16
N GLU A 235 -2.91 1.72 14.14
CA GLU A 235 -2.83 0.52 14.97
C GLU A 235 -1.95 0.75 16.21
N THR A 236 -2.29 0.13 17.34
CA THR A 236 -1.48 0.14 18.58
C THR A 236 -1.09 1.55 19.02
N ILE A 237 -2.09 2.40 19.26
CA ILE A 237 -1.90 3.80 19.64
C ILE A 237 -1.30 3.89 21.05
N THR A 238 -0.07 4.40 21.11
CA THR A 238 0.66 4.61 22.36
C THR A 238 0.87 6.10 22.71
N ASN A 239 0.43 7.01 21.84
CA ASN A 239 0.68 8.44 22.00
C ASN A 239 -0.24 9.07 23.06
N ASP A 240 0.36 9.80 24.01
CA ASP A 240 -0.35 10.43 25.13
C ASP A 240 -1.44 11.40 24.68
N SER A 241 -1.19 12.24 23.67
CA SER A 241 -2.17 13.21 23.18
C SER A 241 -3.38 12.54 22.52
N THR A 242 -3.17 11.39 21.87
CA THR A 242 -4.26 10.60 21.29
C THR A 242 -5.04 9.87 22.38
N ASN A 243 -4.35 9.24 23.33
CA ASN A 243 -4.98 8.58 24.46
C ASN A 243 -5.81 9.56 25.30
N GLU A 244 -5.35 10.80 25.47
CA GLU A 244 -6.12 11.84 26.16
C GLU A 244 -7.40 12.22 25.38
N ALA A 245 -7.31 12.40 24.07
CA ALA A 245 -8.49 12.66 23.24
C ALA A 245 -9.54 11.54 23.33
N ILE A 246 -9.08 10.27 23.38
CA ILE A 246 -9.93 9.09 23.56
C ILE A 246 -10.56 9.08 24.96
N LYS A 247 -9.79 9.32 26.03
CA LYS A 247 -10.29 9.37 27.41
C LYS A 247 -11.38 10.43 27.58
N ILE A 248 -11.17 11.63 27.04
CA ILE A 248 -12.16 12.71 27.04
C ILE A 248 -13.46 12.25 26.38
N TYR A 249 -13.36 11.61 25.21
CA TYR A 249 -14.53 11.10 24.48
C TYR A 249 -15.22 9.95 25.20
N GLN A 250 -14.48 9.05 25.84
CA GLN A 250 -15.06 7.94 26.61
C GLN A 250 -15.84 8.46 27.83
N ALA A 251 -15.39 9.57 28.42
CA ALA A 251 -16.04 10.22 29.55
C ALA A 251 -17.29 11.01 29.13
N ASP A 252 -17.21 11.85 28.09
CA ASP A 252 -18.29 12.79 27.73
C ASP A 252 -19.19 12.32 26.57
N ARG A 253 -18.78 11.28 25.84
CA ARG A 253 -19.46 10.73 24.64
C ARG A 253 -19.77 11.77 23.56
N ASN A 254 -19.09 12.91 23.56
CA ASN A 254 -19.29 14.00 22.61
C ASN A 254 -18.46 13.76 21.33
N TYR A 255 -19.08 13.12 20.34
CA TYR A 255 -18.41 12.76 19.10
C TYR A 255 -17.88 13.97 18.29
N PRO A 256 -18.62 15.07 18.07
CA PRO A 256 -18.07 16.24 17.37
C PRO A 256 -16.83 16.83 18.05
N LYS A 257 -16.81 16.87 19.39
CA LYS A 257 -15.66 17.32 20.17
C LYS A 257 -14.49 16.34 20.04
N PHE A 258 -14.75 15.03 20.10
CA PHE A 258 -13.75 13.99 19.85
C PHE A 258 -13.13 14.13 18.47
N TYR A 259 -13.96 14.18 17.42
CA TYR A 259 -13.54 14.31 16.03
C TYR A 259 -12.58 15.48 15.85
N ARG A 260 -12.97 16.67 16.34
CA ARG A 260 -12.13 17.87 16.27
C ARG A 260 -10.84 17.70 17.08
N ASN A 261 -10.93 17.29 18.34
CA ASN A 261 -9.77 17.16 19.22
C ASN A 261 -8.78 16.11 18.69
N PHE A 262 -9.26 14.98 18.20
CA PHE A 262 -8.41 13.96 17.61
C PHE A 262 -7.64 14.53 16.42
N LEU A 263 -8.32 15.09 15.42
CA LEU A 263 -7.67 15.56 14.19
C LEU A 263 -6.73 16.75 14.41
N THR A 264 -7.02 17.65 15.34
CA THR A 264 -6.24 18.89 15.48
C THR A 264 -5.28 18.87 16.67
N LYS A 265 -5.64 18.19 17.76
CA LYS A 265 -4.85 18.20 19.01
C LYS A 265 -4.03 16.94 19.23
N SER A 266 -4.39 15.81 18.64
CA SER A 266 -3.63 14.58 18.79
C SER A 266 -2.57 14.41 17.69
N ASP A 267 -1.44 13.79 18.05
CA ASP A 267 -0.36 13.53 17.10
C ASP A 267 -0.79 12.60 15.96
N ASN A 268 -1.47 11.50 16.29
CA ASN A 268 -1.97 10.56 15.27
C ASN A 268 -3.02 11.21 14.37
N GLY A 269 -3.95 11.98 14.92
CA GLY A 269 -4.96 12.66 14.11
C GLY A 269 -4.36 13.73 13.18
N ARG A 270 -3.42 14.55 13.66
CA ARG A 270 -2.68 15.49 12.80
C ARG A 270 -1.88 14.77 11.72
N PHE A 271 -1.27 13.64 12.06
CA PHE A 271 -0.55 12.82 11.09
C PHE A 271 -1.47 12.22 10.03
N SER A 272 -2.56 11.56 10.43
CA SER A 272 -3.56 11.02 9.51
C SER A 272 -4.16 12.11 8.62
N LEU A 273 -4.42 13.30 9.16
CA LEU A 273 -4.92 14.44 8.39
C LEU A 273 -3.92 14.90 7.33
N ARG A 274 -2.61 14.96 7.65
CA ARG A 274 -1.57 15.27 6.66
C ARG A 274 -1.50 14.22 5.56
N VAL A 275 -1.59 12.92 5.89
CA VAL A 275 -1.57 11.86 4.87
C VAL A 275 -2.82 11.92 4.01
N ALA A 276 -4.01 12.01 4.60
CA ALA A 276 -5.26 12.15 3.86
C ALA A 276 -5.21 13.35 2.89
N ASN A 277 -4.78 14.52 3.36
CA ASN A 277 -4.59 15.70 2.50
C ASN A 277 -3.55 15.48 1.39
N THR A 278 -2.46 14.76 1.69
CA THR A 278 -1.44 14.39 0.67
C THR A 278 -2.08 13.57 -0.44
N PHE A 279 -3.06 12.73 -0.09
CA PHE A 279 -3.76 11.84 -0.99
C PHE A 279 -5.05 12.49 -1.54
N SER A 280 -5.25 13.81 -1.37
CA SER A 280 -6.49 14.49 -1.78
C SER A 280 -7.75 13.82 -1.21
N LEU A 281 -7.67 13.36 0.03
CA LEU A 281 -8.76 12.72 0.74
C LEU A 281 -9.12 13.55 1.98
N GLU A 282 -10.41 13.61 2.30
CA GLU A 282 -10.93 14.16 3.54
C GLU A 282 -11.36 13.04 4.47
N THR A 283 -11.14 13.21 5.78
CA THR A 283 -11.74 12.33 6.78
C THR A 283 -13.21 12.71 6.96
N THR A 284 -14.11 11.73 6.89
CA THR A 284 -15.56 11.92 7.08
C THR A 284 -16.03 11.45 8.45
N SER A 285 -15.43 10.37 8.94
CA SER A 285 -15.76 9.82 10.26
C SER A 285 -14.60 9.04 10.86
N ILE A 286 -14.65 8.86 12.18
CA ILE A 286 -13.63 8.20 12.98
C ILE A 286 -14.31 7.16 13.86
N LYS A 287 -13.77 5.94 13.90
CA LYS A 287 -14.24 4.87 14.79
C LYS A 287 -13.11 4.32 15.64
N LEU A 288 -13.37 4.20 16.94
CA LEU A 288 -12.51 3.47 17.86
C LEU A 288 -12.71 1.96 17.67
N LYS A 289 -11.63 1.20 17.70
CA LYS A 289 -11.58 -0.26 17.74
C LYS A 289 -10.91 -0.71 19.05
N ASN A 290 -11.19 -1.94 19.49
CA ASN A 290 -10.49 -2.59 20.61
C ASN A 290 -10.28 -1.67 21.83
N ASN A 291 -11.36 -1.12 22.41
CA ASN A 291 -11.32 -0.19 23.56
C ASN A 291 -10.54 1.12 23.38
N GLY A 292 -10.11 1.46 22.15
CA GLY A 292 -9.38 2.70 21.83
C GLY A 292 -7.93 2.48 21.42
N ASP A 293 -7.44 1.24 21.44
CA ASP A 293 -6.07 0.92 21.05
C ASP A 293 -5.83 1.12 19.55
N ASP A 294 -6.90 1.01 18.75
CA ASP A 294 -6.86 1.26 17.31
C ASP A 294 -7.90 2.30 16.90
N ILE A 295 -7.56 3.17 15.95
CA ILE A 295 -8.48 4.18 15.40
C ILE A 295 -8.53 4.08 13.89
N ARG A 296 -9.74 3.89 13.38
CA ARG A 296 -10.03 3.90 11.95
C ARG A 296 -10.66 5.21 11.51
N LEU A 297 -10.13 5.78 10.43
CA LEU A 297 -10.65 6.94 9.73
C LEU A 297 -11.29 6.48 8.42
N TYR A 298 -12.48 6.98 8.13
CA TYR A 298 -13.15 6.80 6.85
C TYR A 298 -12.94 8.04 5.99
N LEU A 299 -12.67 7.82 4.71
CA LEU A 299 -12.22 8.87 3.81
C LEU A 299 -13.20 9.10 2.66
N GLU A 300 -13.13 10.28 2.06
CA GLU A 300 -13.77 10.59 0.79
C GLU A 300 -12.83 11.41 -0.13
N PRO A 301 -12.96 11.28 -1.46
CA PRO A 301 -12.22 12.11 -2.41
C PRO A 301 -12.53 13.59 -2.22
N LYS A 302 -11.50 14.41 -2.07
CA LYS A 302 -11.60 15.86 -2.02
C LYS A 302 -10.41 16.49 -2.73
N MET A 303 -10.64 17.08 -3.89
CA MET A 303 -9.59 17.82 -4.58
C MET A 303 -8.97 18.86 -3.64
N PRO A 304 -7.64 18.88 -3.49
CA PRO A 304 -6.98 19.79 -2.57
C PRO A 304 -7.01 21.20 -3.15
N LEU A 305 -6.98 22.20 -2.27
CA LEU A 305 -6.93 23.62 -2.64
C LEU A 305 -5.52 24.10 -2.97
N ILE A 306 -4.52 23.20 -2.95
CA ILE A 306 -3.09 23.49 -2.93
C ILE A 306 -2.41 22.75 -4.08
N SER A 307 -1.68 23.49 -4.92
CA SER A 307 -0.95 22.97 -6.09
C SER A 307 0.07 21.89 -5.70
N ALA A 308 0.41 21.00 -6.63
CA ALA A 308 1.50 20.04 -6.46
C ALA A 308 2.86 20.71 -6.22
N ASP A 309 3.01 21.98 -6.63
CA ASP A 309 4.23 22.78 -6.46
C ASP A 309 4.39 23.36 -5.04
N GLU A 310 3.36 23.28 -4.19
CA GLU A 310 3.44 23.78 -2.82
C GLU A 310 3.96 22.70 -1.87
N PRO A 311 4.90 23.06 -0.96
CA PRO A 311 5.47 22.12 -0.02
C PRO A 311 4.38 21.54 0.91
N LEU A 312 4.54 20.25 1.25
CA LEU A 312 3.66 19.56 2.19
C LEU A 312 3.47 20.39 3.47
N PRO A 313 2.26 20.39 4.07
CA PRO A 313 1.97 21.20 5.23
C PRO A 313 3.01 20.94 6.34
N PRO A 314 3.63 22.00 6.90
CA PRO A 314 4.70 21.85 7.88
C PRO A 314 4.18 21.18 9.16
N ARG A 315 5.11 20.67 9.97
CA ARG A 315 4.80 20.10 11.28
C ARG A 315 4.37 21.25 12.21
N GLY A 316 3.06 21.47 12.38
CA GLY A 316 2.51 22.57 13.17
C GLY A 316 0.98 22.57 13.27
N ASP A 317 0.40 23.63 13.83
CA ASP A 317 -1.05 23.81 13.90
C ASP A 317 -1.64 23.94 12.48
N MET A 318 -2.50 23.00 12.13
CA MET A 318 -3.12 22.95 10.81
C MET A 318 -4.32 23.90 10.69
N HIS A 319 -4.83 24.47 11.80
CA HIS A 319 -5.98 25.38 11.75
C HIS A 319 -5.72 26.62 10.89
N GLU A 320 -4.56 27.27 11.03
CA GLU A 320 -4.22 28.46 10.22
C GLU A 320 -3.92 28.11 8.77
N TYR A 321 -3.34 26.93 8.51
CA TYR A 321 -2.99 26.49 7.16
C TYR A 321 -4.23 26.24 6.28
N PHE A 322 -5.35 25.83 6.87
CA PHE A 322 -6.62 25.61 6.17
C PHE A 322 -7.70 26.69 6.45
N ALA A 323 -7.35 27.78 7.14
CA ALA A 323 -8.29 28.87 7.41
C ALA A 323 -8.63 29.65 6.13
N PRO A 324 -9.89 30.07 5.92
CA PRO A 324 -10.28 30.85 4.74
C PRO A 324 -9.52 32.18 4.57
N ALA A 325 -9.04 32.77 5.68
CA ALA A 325 -8.35 34.07 5.68
C ALA A 325 -6.87 33.99 5.28
N SER A 326 -6.16 32.88 5.55
CA SER A 326 -4.78 32.65 5.07
C SER A 326 -4.72 32.36 3.56
N ARG A 327 -5.87 32.02 2.98
CA ARG A 327 -6.11 31.76 1.56
C ARG A 327 -5.99 33.02 0.69
N LEU A 328 -6.45 34.17 1.18
CA LEU A 328 -6.44 35.45 0.45
C LEU A 328 -5.09 36.18 0.55
N SER A 329 -4.38 36.04 1.67
CA SER A 329 -3.08 36.69 1.85
C SER A 329 -1.98 36.05 1.00
N ARG A 330 -2.05 34.73 0.73
CA ARG A 330 -1.07 34.02 -0.10
C ARG A 330 -1.28 34.21 -1.60
N ILE A 331 -2.53 34.26 -2.07
CA ILE A 331 -2.84 34.62 -3.46
C ILE A 331 -2.32 36.04 -3.78
N ARG A 332 -2.40 36.97 -2.82
CA ARG A 332 -1.83 38.33 -2.97
C ARG A 332 -0.30 38.36 -2.98
N GLN A 333 0.39 37.41 -2.35
CA GLN A 333 1.86 37.36 -2.41
C GLN A 333 2.37 36.79 -3.74
N GLN A 334 1.65 35.85 -4.38
CA GLN A 334 2.03 35.31 -5.70
C GLN A 334 1.82 36.32 -6.84
N THR A 335 0.83 37.22 -6.75
CA THR A 335 0.59 38.23 -7.80
C THR A 335 1.53 39.44 -7.73
N CYS A 336 2.32 39.60 -6.67
CA CYS A 336 3.27 40.72 -6.51
C CYS A 336 4.68 40.48 -7.07
N HIS A 337 4.94 39.33 -7.73
CA HIS A 337 6.26 39.04 -8.33
C HIS A 337 6.32 39.05 -9.87
N CYS A 338 5.28 39.51 -10.55
CA CYS A 338 5.41 39.93 -11.96
C CYS A 338 5.68 41.44 -12.03
N ILE A 339 6.95 41.84 -11.91
CA ILE A 339 7.42 43.13 -12.45
C ILE A 339 8.04 42.82 -13.82
N ILE A 340 7.40 43.41 -14.82
CA ILE A 340 7.76 43.38 -16.24
C ILE A 340 9.12 44.03 -16.44
N SER A 341 10.02 43.36 -17.17
CA SER A 341 11.11 44.00 -17.91
C SER A 341 10.69 44.26 -19.34
#